data_AF-A0A521PK33-F1
#
_entry.id   AF-A0A521PK33-F1
#
_cell.length_a   1.000
_cell.length_b   1.000
_cell.length_c   1.000
_cell.angle_alpha   90.00
_cell.angle_beta   90.00
_cell.angle_gamma   90.00
#
_symmetry.space_group_name_H-M   'P 1'
#
loop_
_entity.id
_entity.type
_entity.pdbx_description
1 polymer ?
#
loop_
_entity_poly.entity_id
_entity_poly.type
_entity_poly.pdbx_seq_one_letter_code
_entity_poly.pdbx_strand_id
1 'polypeptide(L)' 'MDPISTARYGLMAASRRFEASAVNVATMGVEGEPDVDLAKETVDMVQAKTAFSANIQVIKFAQDMWDSLLQLQTR' A
#
# COMPACT_ATOMS: atom_id res chain seq x y z
N MET A 1 -5.80 -16.01 11.40
CA MET A 1 -5.17 -14.87 10.69
C MET A 1 -6.24 -13.79 10.57
N ASP A 2 -6.06 -12.64 11.20
CA ASP A 2 -7.02 -11.53 11.12
C ASP A 2 -6.81 -10.77 9.78
N PRO A 3 -7.81 -10.69 8.89
CA PRO A 3 -7.67 -10.00 7.60
C PRO A 3 -7.33 -8.52 7.76
N ILE A 4 -7.80 -7.86 8.82
CA ILE A 4 -7.48 -6.45 9.09
C ILE A 4 -6.01 -6.33 9.48
N SER A 5 -5.51 -7.20 10.37
CA SER A 5 -4.08 -7.22 10.73
C SER A 5 -3.19 -7.42 9.50
N THR A 6 -3.55 -8.34 8.61
CA THR A 6 -2.81 -8.66 7.38
C THR A 6 -2.80 -7.47 6.43
N ALA A 7 -3.97 -6.87 6.18
CA ALA A 7 -4.09 -5.71 5.32
C ALA A 7 -3.31 -4.50 5.87
N ARG A 8 -3.29 -4.30 7.19
CA ARG A 8 -2.49 -3.24 7.82
C ARG A 8 -0.98 -3.43 7.60
N TYR A 9 -0.47 -4.65 7.76
CA TYR A 9 0.93 -4.93 7.43
C TYR A 9 1.21 -4.68 5.94
N GLY A 10 0.31 -5.10 5.06
CA GLY A 10 0.37 -4.83 3.62
C GLY A 10 0.40 -3.34 3.29
N LEU A 11 -0.41 -2.51 3.96
CA LEU A 11 -0.40 -1.05 3.82
C LEU A 11 0.96 -0.46 4.19
N MET A 12 1.50 -0.84 5.35
CA MET A 12 2.80 -0.32 5.80
C MET A 12 3.92 -0.72 4.84
N ALA A 13 3.92 -1.96 4.35
CA ALA A 13 4.89 -2.44 3.37
C ALA A 13 4.77 -1.66 2.05
N ALA A 14 3.55 -1.46 1.55
CA ALA A 14 3.30 -0.70 0.33
C ALA A 14 3.73 0.77 0.46
N SER A 15 3.43 1.43 1.60
CA SER A 15 3.89 2.80 1.87
C SER A 15 5.41 2.91 1.87
N ARG A 16 6.12 1.99 2.55
CA ARG A 16 7.58 1.99 2.57
C ARG A 16 8.20 1.78 1.18
N ARG A 17 7.62 0.89 0.37
CA ARG A 17 8.08 0.66 -1.00
C ARG A 17 7.88 1.90 -1.87
N PHE A 18 6.71 2.55 -1.76
CA PHE A 18 6.45 3.79 -2.48
C PHE A 18 7.43 4.89 -2.09
N GLU A 19 7.67 5.07 -0.79
CA GLU A 19 8.61 6.06 -0.26
C GLU A 19 10.03 5.81 -0.75
N ALA A 20 10.50 4.56 -0.73
CA ALA A 20 11.84 4.20 -1.23
C ALA A 20 12.01 4.58 -2.71
N SER A 21 11.06 4.21 -3.57
CA SER A 21 11.10 4.58 -4.99
C SER A 21 11.02 6.08 -5.22
N ALA A 22 10.20 6.80 -4.43
CA ALA A 22 10.11 8.25 -4.51
C ALA A 22 11.43 8.94 -4.10
N VAL A 23 12.12 8.43 -3.08
CA VAL A 23 13.45 8.91 -2.68
C VAL A 23 14.47 8.67 -3.79
N ASN A 24 14.52 7.48 -4.37
CA ASN A 24 15.43 7.16 -5.47
C ASN A 24 15.22 8.12 -6.66
N VAL A 25 13.96 8.39 -7.03
CA VAL A 25 13.65 9.36 -8.10
C VAL A 25 14.08 10.77 -7.71
N ALA A 26 13.91 11.17 -6.44
CA ALA A 26 14.26 12.50 -5.97
C ALA A 26 15.77 12.73 -5.87
N THR A 27 16.57 11.68 -5.65
CA THR A 27 18.04 11.75 -5.59
C THR A 27 18.72 11.50 -6.93
N MET A 28 17.95 11.31 -8.01
CA MET A 28 18.49 11.15 -9.35
C MET A 28 19.39 12.34 -9.73
N GLY A 29 20.62 12.04 -10.17
CA GLY A 29 21.60 13.04 -10.60
C GLY A 29 22.39 13.71 -9.46
N VAL A 30 22.22 13.26 -8.22
CA VAL A 30 23.09 13.65 -7.10
C VAL A 30 24.47 12.99 -7.27
N GLU A 31 25.54 13.77 -7.12
CA GLU A 31 26.91 13.27 -7.21
C GLU A 31 27.19 12.20 -6.15
N GLY A 32 27.68 11.04 -6.57
CA GLY A 32 27.96 9.90 -5.69
C GLY A 32 26.80 8.91 -5.51
N GLU A 33 25.60 9.22 -6.01
CA GLU A 33 24.47 8.28 -6.03
C GLU A 33 24.47 7.39 -7.29
N PRO A 34 23.92 6.17 -7.23
CA PRO A 34 23.78 5.29 -8.39
C PRO A 34 22.87 5.89 -9.47
N ASP A 35 23.08 5.46 -10.72
CA ASP A 35 22.16 5.79 -11.81
C ASP A 35 20.78 5.16 -11.57
N VAL A 36 19.72 5.91 -11.84
CA VAL A 36 18.34 5.57 -11.48
C VAL A 36 17.55 5.19 -12.73
N ASP A 37 17.03 3.96 -12.78
CA ASP A 37 16.08 3.54 -13.81
C ASP A 37 14.68 4.09 -13.51
N LEU A 38 14.37 5.25 -14.11
CA LEU A 38 13.08 5.92 -13.93
C LEU A 38 11.87 5.07 -14.36
N ALA A 39 12.03 4.23 -15.39
CA ALA A 39 10.93 3.38 -15.84
C ALA A 39 10.60 2.34 -14.77
N LYS A 40 11.63 1.72 -14.21
CA LYS A 40 11.49 0.78 -13.11
C LYS A 40 10.90 1.43 -11.86
N GLU A 41 11.44 2.56 -11.41
CA GLU A 41 10.96 3.23 -10.20
C GLU A 41 9.50 3.69 -10.34
N THR A 42 9.11 4.15 -11.52
CA THR A 42 7.71 4.52 -11.81
C THR A 42 6.79 3.31 -11.73
N VAL A 43 7.20 2.17 -12.31
CA VAL A 43 6.44 0.92 -12.22
C VAL A 43 6.34 0.45 -10.75
N ASP A 44 7.41 0.55 -9.98
CA ASP A 44 7.43 0.19 -8.57
C ASP A 44 6.48 1.06 -7.74
N MET A 45 6.43 2.37 -7.99
CA MET A 45 5.46 3.28 -7.39
C MET A 45 4.01 2.92 -7.76
N VAL A 46 3.72 2.58 -9.02
CA VAL A 46 2.38 2.15 -9.45
C VAL A 46 1.97 0.85 -8.80
N GLN A 47 2.87 -0.13 -8.71
CA GLN A 47 2.62 -1.40 -8.02
C GLN A 47 2.36 -1.16 -6.53
N ALA A 48 3.16 -0.33 -5.86
CA ALA A 48 2.99 0.01 -4.46
C ALA A 48 1.64 0.71 -4.21
N LYS A 49 1.25 1.67 -5.05
CA LYS A 49 -0.06 2.33 -5.00
C LYS A 49 -1.22 1.34 -5.18
N THR A 50 -1.07 0.39 -6.10
CA THR A 50 -2.09 -0.64 -6.37
C THR A 50 -2.22 -1.57 -5.16
N ALA A 51 -1.11 -2.03 -4.59
CA ALA A 51 -1.09 -2.85 -3.39
C ALA A 51 -1.68 -2.12 -2.19
N PHE A 52 -1.37 -0.84 -2.01
CA PHE A 52 -1.97 0.00 -0.97
C PHE A 52 -3.49 0.07 -1.11
N SER A 53 -3.98 0.34 -2.33
CA SER A 53 -5.41 0.40 -2.62
C SER A 53 -6.11 -0.93 -2.36
N ALA A 54 -5.50 -2.05 -2.78
CA ALA A 54 -6.03 -3.39 -2.53
C ALA A 54 -6.18 -3.69 -1.03
N ASN A 55 -5.16 -3.36 -0.22
CA ASN A 55 -5.23 -3.56 1.23
C ASN A 55 -6.33 -2.70 1.89
N ILE A 56 -6.54 -1.45 1.45
CA ILE A 56 -7.67 -0.63 1.93
C ILE A 56 -9.00 -1.30 1.64
N GLN A 57 -9.19 -1.85 0.43
CA GLN A 57 -10.45 -2.49 0.08
C GLN A 57 -10.73 -3.73 0.92
N VAL A 58 -9.71 -4.49 1.32
CA VAL A 58 -9.86 -5.60 2.27
C VAL A 58 -10.32 -5.11 3.63
N ILE A 59 -9.76 -3.99 4.13
CA ILE A 59 -10.18 -3.40 5.42
C ILE A 59 -11.64 -2.95 5.36
N LYS A 60 -12.04 -2.25 4.29
CA LYS A 60 -13.43 -1.82 4.11
C LYS A 60 -14.39 -3.00 4.02
N PHE A 61 -14.03 -4.02 3.26
CA PHE A 61 -14.85 -5.23 3.16
C PHE A 61 -15.02 -5.91 4.53
N ALA A 62 -13.96 -5.97 5.33
CA ALA A 62 -14.07 -6.48 6.69
C ALA A 62 -15.04 -5.61 7.53
N GLN A 63 -14.97 -4.28 7.44
CA GLN A 63 -15.90 -3.37 8.11
C GLN A 63 -17.36 -3.58 7.67
N ASP A 64 -17.62 -3.69 6.37
CA ASP A 64 -18.95 -3.94 5.82
C ASP A 64 -19.56 -5.25 6.36
N MET A 65 -18.73 -6.29 6.55
CA MET A 65 -19.16 -7.54 7.19
C MET A 65 -19.53 -7.35 8.66
N TRP A 66 -18.72 -6.61 9.43
CA TRP A 66 -19.02 -6.29 10.82
C TRP A 66 -20.33 -5.51 10.95
N ASP A 67 -20.53 -4.50 10.11
CA ASP A 67 -21.76 -3.71 10.08
C ASP A 67 -22.99 -4.55 9.74
N SER A 68 -22.85 -5.48 8.78
CA SER A 68 -23.91 -6.41 8.43
C SER A 68 -24.32 -7.31 9.61
N LEU A 69 -23.35 -7.80 10.39
CA LEU A 69 -23.63 -8.60 11.59
C LEU A 69 -24.31 -7.78 12.69
N LEU A 70 -23.88 -6.53 12.91
CA LEU A 70 -24.50 -5.62 13.88
C LEU A 70 -25.96 -5.33 13.50
N GLN A 71 -26.23 -5.08 12.22
CA GLN A 71 -27.60 -4.86 11.71
C GLN A 71 -28.51 -6.06 11.95
N LEU A 72 -27.99 -7.29 11.77
CA LEU A 72 -28.75 -8.51 12.05
C LEU A 72 -29.08 -8.66 13.53
N GLN A 73 -28.18 -8.30 14.45
CA GLN A 73 -28.42 -8.39 15.89
C GLN A 73 -29.46 -7.37 16.38
N THR A 74 -29.52 -6.19 15.77
CA THR A 74 -30.45 -5.13 16.16
C THR A 74 -31.87 -5.31 15.62
N ARG A 75 -32.13 -6.38 14.86
CA ARG A 75 -33.47 -6.79 14.41
C ARG A 75 -34.06 -7.84 15.32
#